data_AF-A0A7J3X4S1-F1
#
_entry.id   AF-A0A7J3X4S1-F1
#
_cell.length_a   1.000
_cell.length_b   1.000
_cell.length_c   1.000
_cell.angle_alpha   90.00
_cell.angle_beta   90.00
_cell.angle_gamma   90.00
#
_symmetry.space_group_name_H-M   'P 1'
#
loop_
_entity.id
_entity.type
_entity.pdbx_description
1 polymer ?
#
loop_
_entity_poly.entity_id
_entity_poly.type
_entity_poly.pdbx_seq_one_letter_code
_entity_poly.pdbx_strand_id
1 'polypeptide(L)' 'MSADRKDSLVEAVLEVLRLNPRFSKIEERNVRRILKKLDESDLTYLANTFDVFREFLEKKCSELFAATRENVQQEPGD' A
#
# COMPACT_ATOMS: atom_id res chain seq x y z
N MET A 1 26.48 -3.35 -2.69
CA MET A 1 25.73 -3.84 -1.52
C MET A 1 24.62 -2.88 -1.06
N SER A 2 24.73 -1.53 -1.17
CA SER A 2 23.64 -0.62 -0.68
C SER A 2 22.57 -0.21 -1.71
N ALA A 3 22.86 -0.30 -3.01
CA ALA A 3 21.90 0.09 -4.05
C ALA A 3 20.62 -0.78 -4.01
N ASP A 4 20.79 -2.09 -3.80
CA ASP A 4 19.70 -3.04 -3.74
C ASP A 4 18.76 -2.76 -2.56
N ARG A 5 19.30 -2.38 -1.39
CA ARG A 5 18.49 -2.10 -0.19
C ARG A 5 17.63 -0.86 -0.37
N LYS A 6 18.19 0.25 -0.87
CA LYS A 6 17.39 1.47 -1.12
C LYS A 6 16.32 1.20 -2.18
N ASP A 7 16.64 0.46 -3.24
CA ASP A 7 15.65 0.12 -4.26
C ASP A 7 14.52 -0.76 -3.69
N SER A 8 14.82 -1.71 -2.79
CA SER A 8 13.79 -2.47 -2.06
C SER A 8 12.89 -1.58 -1.20
N LEU A 9 13.45 -0.62 -0.47
CA LEU A 9 12.66 0.31 0.35
C LEU A 9 11.78 1.24 -0.50
N VAL A 10 12.30 1.71 -1.64
CA VAL A 10 11.48 2.47 -2.61
C VAL A 10 10.33 1.61 -3.11
N GLU A 11 10.58 0.34 -3.42
CA GLU A 11 9.56 -0.54 -3.96
C GLU A 11 8.45 -0.84 -2.93
N ALA A 12 8.80 -1.05 -1.66
CA ALA A 12 7.83 -1.24 -0.57
C ALA A 12 6.81 -0.09 -0.49
N VAL A 13 7.29 1.16 -0.54
CA VAL A 13 6.39 2.34 -0.55
C VAL A 13 5.50 2.37 -1.80
N LEU A 14 6.05 2.04 -2.98
CA LEU A 14 5.30 2.07 -4.23
C LEU A 14 4.24 0.97 -4.31
N GLU A 15 4.48 -0.21 -3.75
CA GLU A 15 3.50 -1.30 -3.70
C GLU A 15 2.21 -0.86 -3.01
N VAL A 16 2.33 -0.13 -1.89
CA VAL A 16 1.17 0.38 -1.15
C VAL A 16 0.46 1.49 -1.93
N LEU A 17 1.21 2.41 -2.57
CA LEU A 17 0.61 3.46 -3.39
C LEU A 17 -0.15 2.90 -4.60
N ARG A 18 0.29 1.77 -5.17
CA ARG A 18 -0.40 1.08 -6.28
C ARG A 18 -1.75 0.49 -5.89
N LEU A 19 -2.08 0.38 -4.60
CA LEU A 19 -3.42 -0.01 -4.15
C LEU A 19 -4.47 1.05 -4.52
N ASN A 20 -4.07 2.31 -4.75
CA ASN A 20 -4.96 3.35 -5.23
C ASN A 20 -5.12 3.25 -6.77
N PRO A 21 -6.34 2.99 -7.29
CA PRO A 21 -6.57 2.87 -8.75
C PRO A 21 -6.26 4.15 -9.54
N ARG A 22 -6.20 5.30 -8.87
CA ARG A 22 -5.87 6.61 -9.50
C ARG A 22 -4.36 6.86 -9.56
N PHE A 23 -3.54 6.03 -8.91
CA PHE A 23 -2.09 6.18 -8.92
C PHE A 23 -1.53 5.80 -10.29
N SER A 24 -1.24 6.83 -11.09
CA SER A 24 -0.86 6.64 -12.49
C SER A 24 0.62 6.23 -12.65
N LYS A 25 0.98 5.67 -13.82
CA LYS A 25 2.38 5.37 -14.17
C LYS A 25 3.29 6.59 -14.27
N ILE A 26 2.72 7.78 -14.50
CA ILE A 26 3.46 9.04 -14.49
C ILE A 26 3.78 9.42 -13.04
N GLU A 27 2.78 9.32 -12.17
CA GLU A 27 2.91 9.61 -10.75
C GLU A 27 3.88 8.63 -10.07
N GLU A 28 3.79 7.33 -10.38
CA GLU A 28 4.73 6.30 -9.92
C GLU A 28 6.18 6.66 -10.26
N ARG A 29 6.46 7.08 -11.50
CA ARG A 29 7.80 7.52 -11.91
C ARG A 29 8.28 8.76 -11.14
N ASN A 30 7.39 9.72 -10.92
CA ASN A 30 7.73 10.95 -10.20
C ASN A 30 7.99 10.69 -8.72
N VAL A 31 7.13 9.91 -8.06
CA VAL A 31 7.32 9.47 -6.67
C VAL A 31 8.60 8.66 -6.53
N ARG A 32 8.87 7.70 -7.43
CA ARG A 32 10.13 6.93 -7.43
C ARG A 32 11.36 7.84 -7.45
N ARG A 33 11.35 8.89 -8.28
CA ARG A 33 12.45 9.87 -8.34
C ARG A 33 12.61 10.68 -7.06
N ILE A 34 11.52 10.98 -6.37
CA ILE A 34 11.54 11.67 -5.07
C ILE A 34 12.12 10.74 -4.00
N LEU A 35 11.61 9.51 -3.90
CA LEU A 35 12.04 8.53 -2.91
C LEU A 35 13.53 8.20 -3.03
N LYS A 36 14.07 8.11 -4.26
CA LYS A 36 15.51 7.86 -4.49
C LYS A 36 16.42 8.98 -3.96
N LYS A 37 15.90 10.19 -3.72
CA LYS A 37 16.67 11.32 -3.16
C LYS A 37 16.77 11.28 -1.64
N LEU A 38 15.87 10.56 -0.96
CA LEU A 38 15.91 10.40 0.49
C LEU A 38 17.14 9.61 0.90
N ASP A 39 17.66 9.85 2.10
CA ASP A 39 18.65 8.96 2.67
C ASP A 39 18.01 7.61 3.08
N GLU A 40 18.84 6.64 3.43
CA GLU A 40 18.36 5.30 3.76
C GLU A 40 17.54 5.27 5.06
N SER A 41 17.82 6.16 6.02
CA SER A 41 17.11 6.22 7.30
C SER A 41 15.69 6.74 7.10
N ASP A 42 15.55 7.86 6.39
CA ASP A 42 14.25 8.46 6.05
C ASP A 42 13.41 7.49 5.21
N LEU A 43 14.04 6.84 4.23
CA LEU A 43 13.36 5.89 3.37
C LEU A 43 12.93 4.63 4.13
N THR A 44 13.74 4.17 5.10
CA THR A 44 13.37 3.05 5.99
C THR A 44 12.17 3.41 6.86
N TYR A 45 12.18 4.60 7.47
CA TYR A 45 11.05 5.09 8.25
C TYR A 45 9.77 5.15 7.41
N LEU A 46 9.87 5.65 6.18
CA LEU A 46 8.74 5.75 5.27
C LEU A 46 8.21 4.37 4.87
N ALA A 47 9.10 3.43 4.50
CA ALA A 47 8.69 2.06 4.16
C ALA A 47 7.93 1.40 5.31
N ASN A 48 8.45 1.46 6.53
CA ASN A 48 7.78 0.92 7.71
C ASN A 48 6.41 1.58 7.95
N THR A 49 6.31 2.89 7.73
CA THR A 49 5.02 3.61 7.88
C THR A 49 4.00 3.13 6.85
N PHE A 50 4.43 2.95 5.59
CA PHE A 50 3.57 2.47 4.52
C PHE A 50 3.15 0.99 4.73
N ASP A 51 4.01 0.15 5.28
CA ASP A 51 3.65 -1.23 5.65
C ASP A 51 2.52 -1.25 6.70
N VAL A 52 2.58 -0.41 7.73
CA VAL A 52 1.49 -0.26 8.71
C VAL A 52 0.19 0.21 8.03
N PHE A 53 0.28 1.15 7.08
CA PHE A 53 -0.89 1.56 6.30
C PHE A 53 -1.48 0.44 5.46
N ARG A 54 -0.62 -0.40 4.87
CA ARG A 54 -1.05 -1.56 4.10
C ARG A 54 -1.84 -2.54 4.97
N GLU A 55 -1.31 -2.91 6.13
CA GLU A 55 -1.99 -3.80 7.08
C GLU A 55 -3.37 -3.23 7.49
N PHE A 56 -3.43 -1.92 7.75
CA PHE A 56 -4.69 -1.24 8.06
C PHE A 56 -5.70 -1.34 6.90
N LEU A 57 -5.26 -1.10 5.66
CA LEU A 57 -6.11 -1.20 4.47
C LEU A 57 -6.60 -2.63 4.24
N GLU A 58 -5.71 -3.62 4.34
CA GLU A 58 -6.06 -5.03 4.20
C GLU A 58 -7.09 -5.47 5.24
N LYS A 59 -6.91 -5.06 6.50
CA LYS A 59 -7.88 -5.30 7.58
C LYS A 59 -9.24 -4.66 7.27
N LYS A 60 -9.26 -3.39 6.86
CA LYS A 60 -10.50 -2.67 6.54
C LYS A 60 -11.25 -3.30 5.37
N CYS A 61 -10.54 -3.68 4.31
CA CYS A 61 -11.12 -4.40 3.19
C CYS A 61 -11.71 -5.74 3.64
N SER A 62 -10.98 -6.52 4.45
CA SER A 62 -11.48 -7.79 4.99
C SER A 62 -12.76 -7.63 5.81
N GLU A 63 -12.83 -6.63 6.68
CA GLU A 63 -14.02 -6.29 7.48
C GLU A 63 -15.23 -5.94 6.58
N LEU A 64 -15.02 -5.12 5.54
CA LEU A 64 -16.05 -4.76 4.56
C LEU A 64 -16.60 -5.98 3.81
N PHE A 65 -15.74 -6.91 3.39
CA PHE A 65 -16.17 -8.13 2.71
C PHE A 65 -16.90 -9.10 3.64
N ALA A 66 -16.50 -9.18 4.92
CA ALA A 66 -17.20 -10.00 5.92
C ALA A 66 -18.62 -9.47 6.18
N ALA A 67 -18.77 -8.16 6.40
CA ALA A 67 -20.08 -7.53 6.61
C ALA A 67 -21.01 -7.70 5.39
N THR A 68 -20.46 -7.65 4.18
CA THR A 68 -21.24 -7.87 2.95
C THR A 68 -21.75 -9.32 2.85
N ARG A 69 -20.97 -10.31 3.29
CA ARG A 69 -21.40 -11.72 3.29
C ARG A 69 -22.49 -12.03 4.30
N GLU A 70 -22.47 -11.40 5.47
CA GLU A 70 -23.53 -11.54 6.48
C GLU A 70 -24.86 -10.97 5.97
N ASN A 71 -24.83 -9.82 5.28
CA ASN A 71 -26.04 -9.22 4.71
C ASN A 71 -26.68 -10.06 3.59
N VAL A 72 -25.88 -10.78 2.78
CA VAL A 72 -26.40 -11.65 1.70
C VAL A 72 -27.01 -12.95 2.25
N GLN A 73 -26.61 -13.41 3.43
CA GLN A 73 -27.18 -14.60 4.06
C GLN A 73 -28.46 -14.33 4.87
N GLN A 74 -28.86 -13.06 5.01
CA GLN A 74 -30.03 -12.65 5.79
C GLN A 74 -31.26 -12.28 4.95
N GLU A 75 -31.22 -12.36 3.61
CA GLU A 75 -32.46 -12.23 2.83
C GLU A 75 -33.33 -13.48 3.06
N PRO A 76 -34.50 -13.35 3.71
CA PRO A 76 -35.45 -14.45 3.79
C PRO A 76 -36.07 -14.63 2.41
N GLY A 77 -36.01 -15.84 1.89
CA GLY A 77 -36.84 -16.21 0.75
C GLY A 77 -38.31 -16.06 1.14
N ASP A 78 -39.00 -15.15 0.46
CA ASP A 78 -40.47 -15.11 0.36
C ASP A 78 -40.99 -16.35 -0.40
#